data_AF-A0AA39KJQ1-F1
#
_entry.id   AF-A0AA39KJQ1-F1
#
_cell.length_a   1.000
_cell.length_b   1.000
_cell.length_c   1.000
_cell.angle_alpha   90.00
_cell.angle_beta   90.00
_cell.angle_gamma   90.00
#
_symmetry.space_group_name_H-M   'P 1'
#
loop_
_entity.id
_entity.type
_entity.pdbx_description
1 polymer ?
#
loop_
_entity_poly.entity_id
_entity_poly.type
_entity_poly.pdbx_seq_one_letter_code
_entity_poly.pdbx_strand_id
1 'polypeptide(L)'
;MQRVLSFQMARGIDESNEFVTKRVCFSFMFSIGFLMLLGGFLIGRYAAGRSVEMRAEKMKLNFIGNGLEKSEFMRHELIQHLKENEFETEFYAPTMAKGKILESVETALSGLSIFDKVTGNDSCVVALARGAQEADRYVALAATDNNIDVGLAIAKEFNKISKNHDWRPQRTLIFIMSTNSMESCLYSVSNYERSKIIAYLAIDKNPINENGFFITAGSDMVSTTVAATASDYFNFLMSPNDSETIPKMAINIPHTIISFHSGKNNSYIVKSADNNKDLALWHRRSVTQVMSDSLWRLSEMTIFQWDPQLLNAVDDVLNNELNLPNFEKVKGKIQASIKRIIARGEELNTQIEQIDRLKSLNVRMMNDYLKDLEYALLCPDKNFHSKTDVAIFVQLLQNNNNIDINDYLYNMLKCYENVEEILNDMTT
;
A
#
# COMPACT_ATOMS: atom_id res chain seq x y z
N MET A 1 -29.95 -37.38 55.85
CA MET A 1 -29.49 -37.31 57.26
C MET A 1 -29.70 -35.87 57.72
N GLN A 2 -30.86 -35.38 58.17
CA GLN A 2 -31.84 -35.87 59.15
C GLN A 2 -31.21 -36.48 60.41
N ARG A 3 -31.54 -35.86 61.56
CA ARG A 3 -31.06 -36.03 62.94
C ARG A 3 -29.77 -35.29 63.31
N VAL A 4 -29.91 -34.08 63.85
CA VAL A 4 -29.67 -33.81 65.29
C VAL A 4 -30.64 -32.70 65.72
N LEU A 5 -31.89 -33.09 65.96
CA LEU A 5 -32.78 -32.38 66.87
C LEU A 5 -32.76 -33.19 68.17
N SER A 6 -32.08 -32.68 69.20
CA SER A 6 -32.38 -33.04 70.58
C SER A 6 -32.20 -31.80 71.44
N PHE A 7 -33.33 -31.13 71.62
CA PHE A 7 -33.67 -30.23 72.71
C PHE A 7 -32.95 -30.53 74.04
N GLN A 8 -32.35 -29.49 74.63
CA GLN A 8 -32.52 -29.21 76.05
C GLN A 8 -32.98 -27.75 76.17
N MET A 9 -34.28 -27.58 76.44
CA MET A 9 -34.86 -26.36 76.98
C MET A 9 -34.35 -26.17 78.41
N ALA A 10 -33.60 -25.09 78.64
CA ALA A 10 -33.55 -24.43 79.95
C ALA A 10 -33.16 -22.97 79.76
N ARG A 11 -33.99 -22.09 80.34
CA ARG A 11 -33.89 -20.63 80.51
C ARG A 11 -34.34 -19.71 79.37
N GLY A 12 -35.35 -18.89 79.71
CA GLY A 12 -35.59 -17.57 79.13
C GLY A 12 -36.81 -17.44 78.22
N ILE A 13 -38.03 -17.38 78.78
CA ILE A 13 -39.25 -17.06 78.02
C ILE A 13 -39.35 -15.55 77.67
N ASP A 14 -38.41 -14.72 78.13
CA ASP A 14 -38.40 -13.26 77.89
C ASP A 14 -37.25 -12.75 76.98
N GLU A 15 -36.37 -13.63 76.48
CA GLU A 15 -35.24 -13.27 75.59
C GLU A 15 -35.46 -13.70 74.12
N SER A 16 -36.60 -14.35 73.84
CA SER A 16 -36.91 -14.98 72.55
C SER A 16 -37.03 -13.98 71.39
N ASN A 17 -37.42 -12.73 71.65
CA ASN A 17 -37.50 -11.69 70.62
C ASN A 17 -36.14 -11.16 70.17
N GLU A 18 -35.12 -11.13 71.04
CA GLU A 18 -33.81 -10.54 70.74
C GLU A 18 -32.93 -11.46 69.88
N PHE A 19 -32.96 -12.77 70.16
CA PHE A 19 -32.22 -13.74 69.35
C PHE A 19 -32.83 -13.92 67.94
N VAL A 20 -34.15 -13.78 67.81
CA VAL A 20 -34.84 -13.84 66.51
C VAL A 20 -34.55 -12.57 65.70
N THR A 21 -34.60 -11.38 66.30
CA THR A 21 -34.30 -10.12 65.60
C THR A 21 -32.84 -10.01 65.15
N LYS A 22 -31.86 -10.46 65.96
CA LYS A 22 -30.44 -10.47 65.53
C LYS A 22 -30.21 -11.38 64.33
N ARG A 23 -30.79 -12.60 64.31
CA ARG A 23 -30.66 -13.53 63.17
C ARG A 23 -31.35 -13.00 61.92
N VAL A 24 -32.54 -12.42 62.06
CA VAL A 24 -33.27 -11.80 60.95
C VAL A 24 -32.50 -10.59 60.38
N CYS A 25 -31.85 -9.80 61.24
CA CYS A 25 -31.01 -8.68 60.82
C CYS A 25 -29.76 -9.13 60.04
N PHE A 26 -29.06 -10.18 60.51
CA PHE A 26 -27.94 -10.75 59.76
C PHE A 26 -28.40 -11.32 58.43
N SER A 27 -29.49 -12.10 58.40
CA SER A 27 -30.04 -12.62 57.14
C SER A 27 -30.43 -11.52 56.17
N PHE A 28 -31.04 -10.43 56.65
CA PHE A 28 -31.40 -9.27 55.82
C PHE A 28 -30.17 -8.54 55.25
N MET A 29 -29.14 -8.30 56.08
CA MET A 29 -27.88 -7.71 55.64
C MET A 29 -27.17 -8.59 54.61
N PHE A 30 -27.16 -9.91 54.82
CA PHE A 30 -26.62 -10.87 53.84
C PHE A 30 -27.45 -10.90 52.55
N SER A 31 -28.77 -10.81 52.61
CA SER A 31 -29.63 -10.74 51.42
C SER A 31 -29.40 -9.45 50.64
N ILE A 32 -29.29 -8.29 51.29
CA ILE A 32 -28.95 -7.03 50.62
C ILE A 32 -27.54 -7.10 50.02
N GLY A 33 -26.56 -7.58 50.78
CA GLY A 33 -25.19 -7.74 50.29
C GLY A 33 -25.12 -8.67 49.08
N PHE A 34 -25.85 -9.79 49.10
CA PHE A 34 -25.96 -10.71 47.98
C PHE A 34 -26.64 -10.06 46.77
N LEU A 35 -27.74 -9.31 46.97
CA LEU A 35 -28.42 -8.60 45.88
C LEU A 35 -27.54 -7.50 45.27
N MET A 36 -26.75 -6.78 46.09
CA MET A 36 -25.79 -5.79 45.58
C MET A 36 -24.65 -6.45 44.81
N LEU A 37 -24.12 -7.59 45.28
CA LEU A 37 -23.10 -8.36 44.56
C LEU A 37 -23.65 -8.91 43.23
N LEU A 38 -24.87 -9.46 43.23
CA LEU A 38 -25.53 -9.96 42.03
C LEU A 38 -25.81 -8.82 41.05
N GLY A 39 -26.34 -7.69 41.55
CA GLY A 39 -26.59 -6.49 40.75
C GLY A 39 -25.31 -5.93 40.14
N GLY A 40 -24.24 -5.80 40.94
CA GLY A 40 -22.92 -5.37 40.47
C GLY A 40 -22.32 -6.32 39.44
N PHE A 41 -22.45 -7.64 39.63
CA PHE A 41 -22.00 -8.64 38.67
C PHE A 41 -22.78 -8.55 37.34
N LEU A 42 -24.10 -8.42 37.39
CA LEU A 42 -24.93 -8.33 36.19
C LEU A 42 -24.70 -7.02 35.43
N ILE A 43 -24.58 -5.88 36.14
CA ILE A 43 -24.24 -4.59 35.53
C ILE A 43 -22.83 -4.63 34.94
N GLY A 44 -21.85 -5.19 35.66
CA GLY A 44 -20.48 -5.35 35.17
C GLY A 44 -20.43 -6.21 33.90
N ARG A 45 -21.16 -7.33 33.89
CA ARG A 45 -21.27 -8.20 32.70
C ARG A 45 -21.95 -7.49 31.52
N TYR A 46 -23.03 -6.73 31.77
CA TYR A 46 -23.72 -5.98 30.73
C TYR A 46 -22.84 -4.86 30.16
N ALA A 47 -22.19 -4.08 31.02
CA ALA A 47 -21.27 -3.03 30.61
C ALA A 47 -20.07 -3.59 29.82
N ALA A 48 -19.49 -4.70 30.29
CA ALA A 48 -18.43 -5.40 29.57
C ALA A 48 -18.92 -5.89 28.20
N GLY A 49 -20.07 -6.58 28.14
CA GLY A 49 -20.66 -7.06 26.89
C GLY A 49 -20.92 -5.93 25.88
N ARG A 50 -21.56 -4.86 26.33
CA ARG A 50 -21.86 -3.68 25.48
C ARG A 50 -20.61 -2.94 25.03
N SER A 51 -19.58 -2.87 25.87
CA SER A 51 -18.30 -2.27 25.47
C SER A 51 -17.58 -3.09 24.39
N VAL A 52 -17.68 -4.42 24.46
CA VAL A 52 -17.13 -5.33 23.44
C VAL A 52 -17.91 -5.20 22.13
N GLU A 53 -19.25 -5.14 22.21
CA GLU A 53 -20.12 -4.97 21.06
C GLU A 53 -19.89 -3.63 20.35
N MET A 54 -19.89 -2.50 21.09
CA MET A 54 -19.60 -1.19 20.50
C MET A 54 -18.17 -1.12 19.92
N ARG A 55 -17.20 -1.83 20.52
CA ARG A 55 -15.85 -1.93 19.96
C ARG A 55 -15.84 -2.73 18.65
N ALA A 56 -16.60 -3.81 18.57
CA ALA A 56 -16.73 -4.61 17.35
C ALA A 56 -17.43 -3.81 16.25
N GLU A 57 -18.50 -3.06 16.56
CA GLU A 57 -19.17 -2.16 15.60
C GLU A 57 -18.23 -1.05 15.10
N LYS A 58 -17.51 -0.39 16.01
CA LYS A 58 -16.51 0.62 15.63
C LYS A 58 -15.40 0.03 14.77
N MET A 59 -14.96 -1.20 15.07
CA MET A 59 -14.00 -1.91 14.22
C MET A 59 -14.59 -2.23 12.84
N LYS A 60 -15.85 -2.66 12.74
CA LYS A 60 -16.50 -2.91 11.44
C LYS A 60 -16.49 -1.66 10.57
N LEU A 61 -16.82 -0.50 11.14
CA LEU A 61 -16.77 0.79 10.42
C LEU A 61 -15.37 1.11 9.89
N ASN A 62 -14.31 0.73 10.62
CA ASN A 62 -12.93 0.96 10.19
C ASN A 62 -12.50 0.10 8.98
N PHE A 63 -13.24 -0.94 8.61
CA PHE A 63 -12.86 -1.90 7.56
C PHE A 63 -13.76 -1.86 6.32
N ILE A 64 -14.78 -1.01 6.30
CA ILE A 64 -15.65 -0.80 5.13
C ILE A 64 -14.82 -0.21 3.98
N GLY A 65 -15.11 -0.62 2.74
CA GLY A 65 -14.35 -0.19 1.56
C GLY A 65 -12.85 -0.50 1.64
N ASN A 66 -12.49 -1.64 2.25
CA ASN A 66 -11.10 -2.04 2.50
C ASN A 66 -10.34 -1.07 3.44
N GLY A 67 -11.07 -0.38 4.32
CA GLY A 67 -10.52 0.63 5.24
C GLY A 67 -10.36 2.02 4.62
N LEU A 68 -10.64 2.18 3.32
CA LEU A 68 -10.48 3.45 2.62
C LEU A 68 -11.65 4.41 2.90
N GLU A 69 -12.87 3.91 3.01
CA GLU A 69 -14.09 4.72 3.19
C GLU A 69 -14.04 5.60 4.46
N LYS A 70 -13.43 5.11 5.56
CA LYS A 70 -13.31 5.89 6.81
C LYS A 70 -12.58 7.23 6.60
N SER A 71 -11.68 7.24 5.62
CA SER A 71 -10.70 8.29 5.38
C SER A 71 -10.98 9.04 4.08
N GLU A 72 -12.09 8.71 3.42
CA GLU A 72 -12.43 9.17 2.09
C GLU A 72 -12.60 10.69 2.01
N PHE A 73 -13.19 11.32 3.04
CA PHE A 73 -13.33 12.77 3.06
C PHE A 73 -11.97 13.49 3.09
N MET A 74 -11.00 12.99 3.87
CA MET A 74 -9.63 13.54 3.93
C MET A 74 -8.90 13.32 2.61
N ARG A 75 -9.10 12.16 1.98
CA ARG A 75 -8.60 11.87 0.64
C ARG A 75 -9.13 12.88 -0.38
N HIS A 76 -10.43 13.16 -0.38
CA HIS A 76 -11.01 14.16 -1.28
C HIS A 76 -10.45 15.56 -1.02
N GLU A 77 -10.30 15.97 0.24
CA GLU A 77 -9.68 17.24 0.62
C GLU A 77 -8.23 17.34 0.13
N LEU A 78 -7.42 16.30 0.36
CA LEU A 78 -6.04 16.19 -0.11
C LEU A 78 -5.94 16.40 -1.62
N ILE A 79 -6.78 15.73 -2.40
CA ILE A 79 -6.78 15.80 -3.86
C ILE A 79 -7.26 17.16 -4.37
N GLN A 80 -8.23 17.78 -3.69
CA GLN A 80 -8.70 19.12 -4.01
C GLN A 80 -7.60 20.16 -3.78
N HIS A 81 -6.89 20.09 -2.64
CA HIS A 81 -5.76 20.99 -2.39
C HIS A 81 -4.64 20.82 -3.42
N LEU A 82 -4.34 19.58 -3.83
CA LEU A 82 -3.34 19.31 -4.86
C LEU A 82 -3.73 19.82 -6.25
N LYS A 83 -5.03 19.85 -6.56
CA LYS A 83 -5.55 20.44 -7.80
C LYS A 83 -5.33 21.95 -7.85
N GLU A 84 -5.49 22.61 -6.72
CA GLU A 84 -5.32 24.06 -6.56
C GLU A 84 -3.86 24.47 -6.35
N ASN A 85 -2.96 23.49 -6.16
CA ASN A 85 -1.56 23.76 -5.85
C ASN A 85 -0.85 24.45 -7.03
N GLU A 86 -0.11 25.49 -6.70
CA GLU A 86 0.81 26.18 -7.58
C GLU A 86 2.20 25.56 -7.35
N PHE A 87 2.70 24.80 -8.32
CA PHE A 87 4.05 24.23 -8.23
C PHE A 87 5.06 25.38 -8.16
N GLU A 88 5.81 25.44 -7.06
CA GLU A 88 6.87 26.44 -6.86
C GLU A 88 7.96 26.21 -7.93
N THR A 89 8.15 27.21 -8.80
CA THR A 89 9.18 27.19 -9.86
C THR A 89 10.62 27.28 -9.32
N GLU A 90 10.80 27.39 -8.00
CA GLU A 90 12.12 27.55 -7.37
C GLU A 90 12.99 26.30 -7.46
N PHE A 91 12.40 25.09 -7.46
CA PHE A 91 13.13 23.82 -7.64
C PHE A 91 13.44 23.50 -9.10
N TYR A 92 12.94 24.30 -10.04
CA TYR A 92 13.17 24.17 -11.48
C TYR A 92 14.48 24.81 -11.95
N ALA A 93 15.27 25.41 -11.07
CA ALA A 93 16.46 26.15 -11.46
C ALA A 93 17.63 25.20 -11.80
N PRO A 94 18.02 25.04 -13.09
CA PRO A 94 19.18 24.25 -13.48
C PRO A 94 20.52 24.84 -12.98
N THR A 95 20.46 25.95 -12.23
CA THR A 95 21.59 26.74 -11.75
C THR A 95 21.89 26.55 -10.26
N MET A 96 21.05 25.86 -9.48
CA MET A 96 21.42 25.49 -8.11
C MET A 96 22.35 24.28 -8.10
N ALA A 97 23.45 24.38 -7.34
CA ALA A 97 24.28 23.22 -7.05
C ALA A 97 23.43 22.15 -6.32
N LYS A 98 23.50 20.89 -6.76
CA LYS A 98 22.70 19.76 -6.24
C LYS A 98 22.66 19.68 -4.71
N GLY A 99 23.79 19.95 -4.04
CA GLY A 99 23.85 19.97 -2.56
C GLY A 99 22.96 21.02 -1.90
N LYS A 100 22.83 22.21 -2.49
CA LYS A 100 21.93 23.27 -1.97
C LYS A 100 20.46 22.91 -2.14
N ILE A 101 20.12 22.18 -3.21
CA ILE A 101 18.75 21.68 -3.42
C ILE A 101 18.40 20.72 -2.28
N LEU A 102 19.26 19.76 -1.97
CA LEU A 102 19.01 18.78 -0.91
C LEU A 102 18.99 19.39 0.49
N GLU A 103 19.85 20.38 0.77
CA GLU A 103 19.81 21.13 2.04
C GLU A 103 18.47 21.87 2.22
N SER A 104 17.96 22.49 1.15
CA SER A 104 16.63 23.12 1.14
C SER A 104 15.51 22.10 1.35
N VAL A 105 15.59 20.94 0.68
CA VAL A 105 14.64 19.83 0.85
C VAL A 105 14.64 19.30 2.28
N GLU A 106 15.82 19.06 2.86
CA GLU A 106 15.95 18.61 4.25
C GLU A 106 15.35 19.61 5.23
N THR A 107 15.61 20.91 5.02
CA THR A 107 15.03 21.99 5.83
C THR A 107 13.51 22.02 5.69
N ALA A 108 12.99 21.93 4.47
CA ALA A 108 11.56 21.94 4.19
C ALA A 108 10.85 20.75 4.84
N LEU A 109 11.39 19.53 4.69
CA LEU A 109 10.82 18.33 5.28
C LEU A 109 10.94 18.34 6.80
N SER A 110 12.06 18.78 7.37
CA SER A 110 12.24 18.87 8.83
C SER A 110 11.28 19.85 9.49
N GLY A 111 10.78 20.85 8.74
CA GLY A 111 9.76 21.78 9.22
C GLY A 111 8.33 21.20 9.26
N LEU A 112 8.09 20.02 8.70
CA LEU A 112 6.78 19.37 8.67
C LEU A 112 6.63 18.44 9.88
N SER A 113 5.58 18.66 10.68
CA SER A 113 5.35 17.92 11.93
C SER A 113 4.86 16.50 11.73
N ILE A 114 4.49 16.12 10.50
CA ILE A 114 4.14 14.73 10.18
C ILE A 114 5.35 13.80 10.26
N PHE A 115 6.57 14.31 10.09
CA PHE A 115 7.77 13.50 10.07
C PHE A 115 8.39 13.38 11.47
N ASP A 116 8.62 12.14 11.90
CA ASP A 116 9.32 11.82 13.14
C ASP A 116 10.84 11.92 12.98
N LYS A 117 11.34 11.68 11.77
CA LYS A 117 12.77 11.64 11.45
C LYS A 117 13.00 12.10 10.03
N VAL A 118 13.95 13.01 9.85
CA VAL A 118 14.49 13.43 8.56
C VAL A 118 16.01 13.27 8.61
N THR A 119 16.59 12.67 7.58
CA THR A 119 18.03 12.46 7.45
C THR A 119 18.49 12.80 6.04
N GLY A 120 19.36 13.80 5.91
CA GLY A 120 20.01 14.16 4.66
C GLY A 120 21.46 13.68 4.55
N ASN A 121 21.92 13.51 3.31
CA ASN A 121 23.32 13.47 2.91
C ASN A 121 23.49 14.19 1.55
N ASP A 122 24.72 14.25 1.04
CA ASP A 122 25.06 14.98 -0.20
C ASP A 122 24.30 14.50 -1.46
N SER A 123 23.70 13.32 -1.42
CA SER A 123 23.02 12.69 -2.56
C SER A 123 21.52 12.48 -2.36
N CYS A 124 21.04 12.50 -1.11
CA CYS A 124 19.64 12.24 -0.81
C CYS A 124 19.15 12.72 0.55
N VAL A 125 17.83 12.91 0.64
CA VAL A 125 17.09 13.16 1.89
C VAL A 125 16.01 12.09 2.06
N VAL A 126 15.94 11.51 3.26
CA VAL A 126 14.92 10.54 3.65
C VAL A 126 14.13 11.10 4.83
N ALA A 127 12.81 11.16 4.69
CA ALA A 127 11.89 11.55 5.77
C ALA A 127 10.90 10.42 6.09
N LEU A 128 10.62 10.22 7.38
CA LEU A 128 9.81 9.12 7.89
C LEU A 128 8.63 9.66 8.69
N ALA A 129 7.42 9.24 8.32
CA ALA A 129 6.19 9.51 9.07
C ALA A 129 5.63 8.19 9.60
N ARG A 130 5.66 7.99 10.92
CA ARG A 130 5.36 6.72 11.56
C ARG A 130 3.88 6.35 11.45
N GLY A 131 3.64 5.09 11.06
CA GLY A 131 2.30 4.52 11.01
C GLY A 131 1.67 4.33 12.39
N ALA A 132 0.35 4.44 12.47
CA ALA A 132 -0.42 4.30 13.71
C ALA A 132 -0.68 2.84 14.11
N GLN A 133 -0.81 1.93 13.14
CA GLN A 133 -1.24 0.54 13.38
C GLN A 133 -0.19 -0.48 12.90
N GLU A 134 0.32 -0.31 11.67
CA GLU A 134 1.32 -1.19 11.06
C GLU A 134 2.64 -0.42 10.87
N ALA A 135 3.19 0.07 11.98
CA ALA A 135 4.41 0.89 11.96
C ALA A 135 5.65 0.15 11.41
N ASP A 136 5.63 -1.19 11.38
CA ASP A 136 6.67 -2.08 10.84
C ASP A 136 6.49 -2.42 9.35
N ARG A 137 5.60 -1.71 8.66
CA ARG A 137 5.34 -1.84 7.21
C ARG A 137 5.45 -0.46 6.58
N TYR A 138 6.18 -0.37 5.48
CA TYR A 138 6.56 0.90 4.89
C TYR A 138 6.03 1.05 3.47
N VAL A 139 5.47 2.22 3.17
CA VAL A 139 5.14 2.66 1.81
C VAL A 139 6.05 3.82 1.48
N ALA A 140 6.84 3.70 0.43
CA ALA A 140 7.83 4.68 0.05
C ALA A 140 7.38 5.48 -1.19
N LEU A 141 7.60 6.79 -1.16
CA LEU A 141 7.52 7.68 -2.30
C LEU A 141 8.92 8.20 -2.60
N ALA A 142 9.36 8.05 -3.84
CA ALA A 142 10.67 8.49 -4.29
C ALA A 142 10.55 9.46 -5.48
N ALA A 143 11.27 10.58 -5.38
CA ALA A 143 11.36 11.58 -6.44
C ALA A 143 12.83 11.97 -6.67
N THR A 144 13.20 12.10 -7.95
CA THR A 144 14.56 12.49 -8.37
C THR A 144 14.60 13.82 -9.10
N ASP A 145 15.73 14.52 -8.98
CA ASP A 145 16.10 15.66 -9.82
C ASP A 145 14.95 16.68 -9.95
N ASN A 146 14.40 16.81 -11.16
CA ASN A 146 13.37 17.78 -11.52
C ASN A 146 11.99 17.43 -10.95
N ASN A 147 11.82 16.30 -10.26
CA ASN A 147 10.55 15.84 -9.69
C ASN A 147 10.50 16.01 -8.16
N ILE A 148 11.56 16.53 -7.53
CA ILE A 148 11.63 16.73 -6.07
C ILE A 148 10.47 17.62 -5.58
N ASP A 149 10.08 18.62 -6.36
CA ASP A 149 8.93 19.50 -6.10
C ASP A 149 7.61 18.72 -5.98
N VAL A 150 7.39 17.68 -6.79
CA VAL A 150 6.22 16.79 -6.67
C VAL A 150 6.22 16.08 -5.33
N GLY A 151 7.36 15.50 -4.95
CA GLY A 151 7.51 14.83 -3.66
C GLY A 151 7.29 15.78 -2.47
N LEU A 152 7.82 17.00 -2.54
CA LEU A 152 7.63 18.04 -1.53
C LEU A 152 6.17 18.52 -1.45
N ALA A 153 5.50 18.69 -2.60
CA ALA A 153 4.09 19.08 -2.64
C ALA A 153 3.22 18.04 -1.92
N ILE A 154 3.44 16.75 -2.19
CA ILE A 154 2.73 15.67 -1.51
C ILE A 154 3.00 15.69 0.00
N ALA A 155 4.28 15.82 0.41
CA ALA A 155 4.65 15.89 1.82
C ALA A 155 3.99 17.07 2.56
N LYS A 156 3.98 18.26 1.94
CA LYS A 156 3.34 19.48 2.49
C LYS A 156 1.83 19.26 2.68
N GLU A 157 1.14 18.67 1.70
CA GLU A 157 -0.30 18.42 1.81
C GLU A 157 -0.64 17.32 2.82
N PHE A 158 0.11 16.22 2.86
CA PHE A 158 -0.05 15.18 3.89
C PHE A 158 0.12 15.77 5.29
N ASN A 159 1.08 16.66 5.49
CA ASN A 159 1.27 17.36 6.75
C ASN A 159 0.07 18.27 7.11
N LYS A 160 -0.54 18.96 6.13
CA LYS A 160 -1.76 19.74 6.39
C LYS A 160 -2.91 18.86 6.84
N ILE A 161 -3.16 17.75 6.14
CA ILE A 161 -4.19 16.78 6.51
C ILE A 161 -3.94 16.21 7.92
N SER A 162 -2.69 15.83 8.21
CA SER A 162 -2.29 15.34 9.53
C SER A 162 -2.55 16.37 10.64
N LYS A 163 -2.21 17.65 10.42
CA LYS A 163 -2.46 18.73 11.40
C LYS A 163 -3.94 19.05 11.59
N ASN A 164 -4.72 19.09 10.50
CA ASN A 164 -6.12 19.51 10.54
C ASN A 164 -7.04 18.43 11.15
N HIS A 165 -6.71 17.16 10.93
CA HIS A 165 -7.58 16.03 11.28
C HIS A 165 -6.98 15.09 12.32
N ASP A 166 -5.82 15.44 12.91
CA ASP A 166 -5.01 14.53 13.76
C ASP A 166 -4.78 13.17 13.08
N TRP A 167 -4.66 13.19 11.76
CA TRP A 167 -4.52 11.99 10.96
C TRP A 167 -3.09 11.47 11.03
N ARG A 168 -2.98 10.15 11.19
CA ARG A 168 -1.74 9.40 11.04
C ARG A 168 -1.98 8.24 10.09
N PRO A 169 -1.05 7.97 9.17
CA PRO A 169 -1.21 6.87 8.22
C PRO A 169 -1.25 5.54 8.98
N GLN A 170 -1.99 4.55 8.47
CA GLN A 170 -2.02 3.21 9.05
C GLN A 170 -0.62 2.56 9.00
N ARG A 171 0.09 2.74 7.89
CA ARG A 171 1.47 2.27 7.65
C ARG A 171 2.47 3.41 7.70
N THR A 172 3.74 3.09 7.95
CA THR A 172 4.79 4.11 7.96
C THR A 172 5.05 4.61 6.53
N LEU A 173 5.10 5.92 6.33
CA LEU A 173 5.46 6.53 5.05
C LEU A 173 6.95 6.86 5.04
N ILE A 174 7.61 6.60 3.91
CA ILE A 174 8.98 7.03 3.64
C ILE A 174 8.96 7.98 2.44
N PHE A 175 9.48 9.19 2.60
CA PHE A 175 9.71 10.12 1.51
C PHE A 175 11.20 10.15 1.19
N ILE A 176 11.53 9.85 -0.06
CA ILE A 176 12.89 9.73 -0.57
C ILE A 176 13.08 10.78 -1.67
N MET A 177 13.96 11.75 -1.44
CA MET A 177 14.33 12.76 -2.42
C MET A 177 15.80 12.59 -2.79
N SER A 178 16.10 12.48 -4.08
CA SER A 178 17.48 12.25 -4.56
C SER A 178 17.83 13.18 -5.71
N THR A 179 19.08 13.60 -5.82
CA THR A 179 19.58 14.34 -7.00
C THR A 179 20.46 13.47 -7.91
N ASN A 180 20.54 12.17 -7.63
CA ASN A 180 21.33 11.22 -8.41
C ASN A 180 20.45 10.03 -8.82
N SER A 181 20.64 8.86 -8.20
CA SER A 181 19.83 7.67 -8.45
C SER A 181 18.93 7.37 -7.27
N MET A 182 17.68 6.99 -7.53
CA MET A 182 16.75 6.48 -6.52
C MET A 182 17.28 5.22 -5.84
N GLU A 183 17.88 4.32 -6.62
CA GLU A 183 18.41 3.05 -6.13
C GLU A 183 19.56 3.27 -5.15
N SER A 184 20.41 4.27 -5.42
CA SER A 184 21.49 4.65 -4.51
C SER A 184 20.95 5.20 -3.18
N CYS A 185 19.88 5.98 -3.24
CA CYS A 185 19.26 6.57 -2.06
C CYS A 185 18.62 5.51 -1.15
N LEU A 186 18.12 4.41 -1.71
CA LEU A 186 17.59 3.31 -0.90
C LEU A 186 18.63 2.77 0.10
N TYR A 187 19.93 2.84 -0.20
CA TYR A 187 20.98 2.42 0.75
C TYR A 187 21.12 3.32 1.98
N SER A 188 20.55 4.53 1.96
CA SER A 188 20.45 5.38 3.15
C SER A 188 19.38 4.89 4.14
N VAL A 189 18.49 3.99 3.70
CA VAL A 189 17.52 3.28 4.54
C VAL A 189 18.14 1.97 5.04
N SER A 190 17.94 1.64 6.31
CA SER A 190 18.56 0.43 6.88
C SER A 190 18.07 -0.84 6.17
N ASN A 191 18.90 -1.89 6.14
CA ASN A 191 18.53 -3.18 5.52
C ASN A 191 17.23 -3.74 6.10
N TYR A 192 17.02 -3.57 7.41
CA TYR A 192 15.81 -3.99 8.08
C TYR A 192 14.59 -3.23 7.55
N GLU A 193 14.62 -1.90 7.54
CA GLU A 193 13.53 -1.06 7.04
C GLU A 193 13.25 -1.35 5.56
N ARG A 194 14.30 -1.49 4.73
CA ARG A 194 14.17 -1.83 3.31
C ARG A 194 13.41 -3.14 3.08
N SER A 195 13.70 -4.18 3.86
CA SER A 195 13.01 -5.48 3.76
C SER A 195 11.52 -5.43 4.13
N LYS A 196 11.09 -4.33 4.75
CA LYS A 196 9.73 -4.07 5.22
C LYS A 196 8.98 -3.08 4.34
N ILE A 197 9.61 -2.54 3.29
CA ILE A 197 8.92 -1.76 2.26
C ILE A 197 8.05 -2.72 1.45
N ILE A 198 6.74 -2.43 1.42
CA ILE A 198 5.74 -3.25 0.72
C ILE A 198 5.25 -2.59 -0.57
N ALA A 199 5.56 -1.32 -0.77
CA ALA A 199 5.30 -0.59 -2.00
C ALA A 199 6.26 0.60 -2.10
N TYR A 200 6.83 0.78 -3.29
CA TYR A 200 7.76 1.84 -3.62
C TYR A 200 7.28 2.57 -4.88
N LEU A 201 6.78 3.78 -4.70
CA LEU A 201 6.29 4.64 -5.78
C LEU A 201 7.42 5.55 -6.25
N ALA A 202 7.76 5.51 -7.53
CA ALA A 202 8.90 6.21 -8.10
C ALA A 202 8.52 7.14 -9.26
N ILE A 203 9.10 8.34 -9.28
CA ILE A 203 9.07 9.27 -10.42
C ILE A 203 10.50 9.51 -10.93
N ASP A 204 10.98 8.64 -11.81
CA ASP A 204 12.37 8.67 -12.30
C ASP A 204 12.56 9.60 -13.51
N LYS A 205 13.62 10.44 -13.50
CA LYS A 205 14.11 11.31 -14.60
C LYS A 205 13.19 12.47 -15.06
N ASN A 206 13.08 12.74 -16.37
CA ASN A 206 12.34 13.87 -16.98
C ASN A 206 10.90 13.56 -17.46
N PRO A 207 10.20 12.52 -16.94
CA PRO A 207 9.06 11.94 -17.62
C PRO A 207 7.85 12.88 -17.66
N ILE A 208 7.83 13.91 -16.81
CA ILE A 208 6.72 14.87 -16.72
C ILE A 208 6.76 15.90 -17.86
N ASN A 209 7.92 16.09 -18.48
CA ASN A 209 8.11 17.08 -19.54
C ASN A 209 7.85 16.50 -20.95
N GLU A 210 7.61 15.20 -21.07
CA GLU A 210 7.32 14.56 -22.36
C GLU A 210 5.84 14.69 -22.72
N ASN A 211 5.55 14.99 -23.99
CA ASN A 211 4.18 15.08 -24.48
C ASN A 211 3.66 13.68 -24.80
N GLY A 212 2.91 13.04 -23.90
CA GLY A 212 2.33 11.75 -24.26
C GLY A 212 1.51 11.05 -23.20
N PHE A 213 1.41 9.73 -23.34
CA PHE A 213 0.51 8.91 -22.53
C PHE A 213 1.13 8.62 -21.16
N PHE A 214 0.27 8.56 -20.15
CA PHE A 214 0.64 8.08 -18.83
C PHE A 214 0.94 6.58 -18.89
N ILE A 215 2.14 6.20 -18.45
CA ILE A 215 2.61 4.81 -18.41
C ILE A 215 3.08 4.49 -16.99
N THR A 216 2.72 3.30 -16.53
CA THR A 216 3.21 2.72 -15.27
C THR A 216 3.96 1.44 -15.56
N ALA A 217 5.11 1.25 -14.94
CA ALA A 217 5.87 0.00 -15.02
C ALA A 217 6.34 -0.43 -13.64
N GLY A 218 6.13 -1.68 -13.28
CA GLY A 218 6.48 -2.14 -11.95
C GLY A 218 5.98 -3.53 -11.61
N SER A 219 5.86 -3.76 -10.32
CA SER A 219 5.25 -4.95 -9.74
C SER A 219 3.73 -4.87 -9.82
N ASP A 220 3.06 -6.02 -9.93
CA ASP A 220 1.68 -6.11 -10.37
C ASP A 220 0.71 -5.49 -9.35
N MET A 221 0.86 -5.75 -8.05
CA MET A 221 -0.05 -5.23 -7.01
C MET A 221 0.09 -3.72 -6.80
N VAL A 222 1.32 -3.22 -6.81
CA VAL A 222 1.56 -1.77 -6.70
C VAL A 222 1.03 -1.07 -7.94
N SER A 223 1.32 -1.61 -9.12
CA SER A 223 0.81 -1.09 -10.40
C SER A 223 -0.72 -1.16 -10.49
N THR A 224 -1.37 -2.19 -9.93
CA THR A 224 -2.84 -2.27 -9.83
C THR A 224 -3.41 -1.04 -9.12
N THR A 225 -2.83 -0.71 -7.97
CA THR A 225 -3.29 0.44 -7.18
C THR A 225 -3.07 1.76 -7.93
N VAL A 226 -1.91 1.91 -8.55
CA VAL A 226 -1.61 3.12 -9.33
C VAL A 226 -2.48 3.23 -10.56
N ALA A 227 -2.70 2.16 -11.31
CA ALA A 227 -3.58 2.14 -12.48
C ALA A 227 -5.02 2.51 -12.10
N ALA A 228 -5.54 1.96 -11.01
CA ALA A 228 -6.87 2.28 -10.49
C ALA A 228 -6.98 3.74 -10.01
N THR A 229 -5.91 4.34 -9.48
CA THR A 229 -5.92 5.78 -9.19
C THR A 229 -5.83 6.60 -10.46
N ALA A 230 -4.98 6.22 -11.41
CA ALA A 230 -4.78 6.93 -12.66
C ALA A 230 -6.08 7.01 -13.47
N SER A 231 -6.89 5.94 -13.50
CA SER A 231 -8.20 5.94 -14.17
C SER A 231 -9.18 6.96 -13.60
N ASP A 232 -9.04 7.36 -12.33
CA ASP A 232 -9.92 8.37 -11.71
C ASP A 232 -9.59 9.79 -12.18
N TYR A 233 -8.35 10.04 -12.63
CA TYR A 233 -7.88 11.37 -13.04
C TYR A 233 -7.68 11.51 -14.55
N PHE A 234 -7.41 10.40 -15.24
CA PHE A 234 -7.17 10.37 -16.68
C PHE A 234 -8.29 9.63 -17.40
N ASN A 235 -9.06 10.34 -18.21
CA ASN A 235 -10.02 9.75 -19.16
C ASN A 235 -9.34 9.13 -20.40
N PHE A 236 -8.01 9.03 -20.43
CA PHE A 236 -7.30 8.55 -21.61
C PHE A 236 -7.33 7.03 -21.66
N LEU A 237 -7.71 6.52 -22.84
CA LEU A 237 -7.29 5.22 -23.32
C LEU A 237 -5.79 5.08 -23.06
N MET A 238 -5.38 4.20 -22.14
CA MET A 238 -4.05 3.59 -22.22
C MET A 238 -3.91 3.17 -23.68
N SER A 239 -2.95 3.73 -24.42
CA SER A 239 -2.77 3.36 -25.83
C SER A 239 -2.56 1.84 -25.86
N PRO A 240 -3.51 1.04 -26.38
CA PRO A 240 -3.34 -0.41 -26.41
C PRO A 240 -2.28 -0.84 -27.42
N ASN A 241 -1.76 0.12 -28.22
CA ASN A 241 -1.09 -0.15 -29.49
C ASN A 241 0.33 0.40 -29.60
N ASP A 242 0.85 1.11 -28.59
CA ASP A 242 2.27 1.49 -28.57
C ASP A 242 3.00 0.59 -27.57
N SER A 243 3.83 -0.32 -28.11
CA SER A 243 4.65 -1.31 -27.38
C SER A 243 5.76 -0.71 -26.52
N GLU A 244 5.61 0.55 -26.10
CA GLU A 244 6.60 1.26 -25.30
C GLU A 244 6.47 0.84 -23.84
N THR A 245 7.22 -0.22 -23.54
CA THR A 245 7.38 -0.78 -22.21
C THR A 245 8.56 -0.10 -21.52
N ILE A 246 8.31 0.45 -20.33
CA ILE A 246 9.37 1.02 -19.49
C ILE A 246 9.93 -0.12 -18.63
N PRO A 247 11.27 -0.28 -18.53
CA PRO A 247 11.86 -1.26 -17.65
C PRO A 247 11.46 -1.06 -16.19
N LYS A 248 11.24 -2.17 -15.49
CA LYS A 248 11.06 -2.20 -14.03
C LYS A 248 12.36 -1.74 -13.37
N MET A 249 12.26 -1.19 -12.16
CA MET A 249 13.44 -0.82 -11.37
C MET A 249 14.24 -2.06 -10.99
N ALA A 250 15.56 -1.93 -10.91
CA ALA A 250 16.45 -3.00 -10.45
C ALA A 250 16.49 -3.07 -8.92
N ILE A 251 15.33 -3.28 -8.30
CA ILE A 251 15.17 -3.35 -6.84
C ILE A 251 14.32 -4.54 -6.43
N ASN A 252 14.73 -5.18 -5.34
CA ASN A 252 13.97 -6.28 -4.74
C ASN A 252 12.90 -5.79 -3.76
N ILE A 253 12.04 -4.89 -4.25
CA ILE A 253 10.95 -4.27 -3.51
C ILE A 253 9.77 -4.13 -4.48
N PRO A 254 8.53 -4.46 -4.08
CA PRO A 254 7.34 -4.12 -4.86
C PRO A 254 7.32 -2.63 -5.18
N HIS A 255 7.22 -2.27 -6.45
CA HIS A 255 7.43 -0.90 -6.89
C HIS A 255 6.61 -0.56 -8.13
N THR A 256 6.51 0.72 -8.42
CA THR A 256 6.03 1.20 -9.71
C THR A 256 6.72 2.51 -10.07
N ILE A 257 7.08 2.65 -11.33
CA ILE A 257 7.60 3.86 -11.92
C ILE A 257 6.49 4.46 -12.75
N ILE A 258 6.29 5.76 -12.58
CA ILE A 258 5.33 6.53 -13.37
C ILE A 258 6.08 7.41 -14.35
N SER A 259 5.61 7.44 -15.59
CA SER A 259 6.13 8.32 -16.63
C SER A 259 5.03 8.84 -17.55
N PHE A 260 5.26 9.98 -18.22
CA PHE A 260 4.61 10.26 -19.50
C PHE A 260 5.58 9.92 -20.63
N HIS A 261 5.06 9.38 -21.72
CA HIS A 261 5.88 8.98 -22.85
C HIS A 261 5.22 9.36 -24.18
N SER A 262 5.97 10.03 -25.04
CA SER A 262 5.50 10.48 -26.36
C SER A 262 5.44 9.31 -27.34
N GLY A 263 4.23 8.85 -27.67
CA GLY A 263 4.05 7.77 -28.66
C GLY A 263 4.68 8.10 -30.01
N LYS A 264 5.35 7.13 -30.62
CA LYS A 264 6.19 7.29 -31.84
C LYS A 264 5.46 7.86 -33.06
N ASN A 265 4.13 7.71 -33.16
CA ASN A 265 3.33 8.15 -34.31
C ASN A 265 2.20 9.11 -33.95
N ASN A 266 2.05 9.42 -32.67
CA ASN A 266 0.97 10.27 -32.22
C ASN A 266 1.53 11.65 -31.90
N SER A 267 1.59 12.50 -32.92
CA SER A 267 1.35 13.93 -32.71
C SER A 267 -0.12 14.08 -32.29
N TYR A 268 -0.48 13.64 -31.07
CA TYR A 268 -1.63 14.22 -30.39
C TYR A 268 -1.24 15.65 -30.09
N ILE A 269 -1.40 16.47 -31.11
CA ILE A 269 -1.53 17.91 -31.00
C ILE A 269 -2.73 18.06 -30.07
N VAL A 270 -2.48 18.27 -28.78
CA VAL A 270 -3.41 19.03 -27.95
C VAL A 270 -3.52 20.36 -28.66
N LYS A 271 -4.52 20.49 -29.54
CA LYS A 271 -4.82 21.69 -30.35
C LYS A 271 -5.32 22.85 -29.49
N SER A 272 -4.87 22.96 -28.24
CA SER A 272 -5.32 23.97 -27.29
C SER A 272 -4.26 24.45 -26.29
N ALA A 273 -2.97 24.22 -26.52
CA ALA A 273 -1.94 24.80 -25.65
C ALA A 273 -0.89 25.54 -26.49
N ASP A 274 -1.08 26.86 -26.59
CA ASP A 274 -0.08 27.78 -27.13
C ASP A 274 1.19 27.91 -26.24
N ASN A 275 1.40 27.07 -25.21
CA ASN A 275 2.60 27.09 -24.38
C ASN A 275 2.95 25.69 -23.82
N ASN A 276 4.13 25.15 -24.15
CA ASN A 276 4.69 23.91 -23.54
C ASN A 276 4.75 23.94 -22.00
N LYS A 277 4.74 25.13 -21.38
CA LYS A 277 4.75 25.31 -19.93
C LYS A 277 3.43 24.87 -19.26
N ASP A 278 2.30 25.09 -19.92
CA ASP A 278 0.98 24.76 -19.36
C ASP A 278 0.76 23.24 -19.34
N LEU A 279 1.30 22.53 -20.35
CA LEU A 279 1.24 21.08 -20.43
C LEU A 279 2.14 20.40 -19.38
N ALA A 280 3.38 20.87 -19.20
CA ALA A 280 4.25 20.35 -18.15
C ALA A 280 3.66 20.58 -16.75
N LEU A 281 3.04 21.73 -16.52
CA LEU A 281 2.34 22.02 -15.25
C LEU A 281 1.14 21.09 -15.06
N TRP A 282 0.38 20.81 -16.12
CA TRP A 282 -0.73 19.86 -16.08
C TRP A 282 -0.24 18.44 -15.76
N HIS A 283 0.81 17.95 -16.43
CA HIS A 283 1.42 16.65 -16.12
C HIS A 283 1.88 16.56 -14.66
N ARG A 284 2.50 17.62 -14.13
CA ARG A 284 2.90 17.70 -12.71
C ARG A 284 1.72 17.58 -11.78
N ARG A 285 0.66 18.36 -12.01
CA ARG A 285 -0.58 18.30 -11.23
C ARG A 285 -1.15 16.89 -11.21
N SER A 286 -1.31 16.29 -12.39
CA SER A 286 -1.93 14.98 -12.52
C SER A 286 -1.08 13.86 -11.89
N VAL A 287 0.24 13.84 -12.10
CA VAL A 287 1.14 12.87 -11.45
C VAL A 287 1.13 13.05 -9.94
N THR A 288 1.11 14.29 -9.46
CA THR A 288 1.05 14.56 -8.02
C THR A 288 -0.23 14.05 -7.41
N GLN A 289 -1.38 14.22 -8.09
CA GLN A 289 -2.66 13.68 -7.64
C GLN A 289 -2.66 12.14 -7.64
N VAL A 290 -2.21 11.52 -8.72
CA VAL A 290 -2.12 10.05 -8.84
C VAL A 290 -1.20 9.45 -7.78
N MET A 291 0.00 10.02 -7.61
CA MET A 291 0.98 9.56 -6.63
C MET A 291 0.49 9.77 -5.19
N SER A 292 -0.17 10.90 -4.92
CA SER A 292 -0.77 11.19 -3.62
C SER A 292 -1.89 10.22 -3.27
N ASP A 293 -2.84 9.99 -4.19
CA ASP A 293 -3.95 9.04 -3.99
C ASP A 293 -3.41 7.60 -3.88
N SER A 294 -2.44 7.22 -4.71
CA SER A 294 -1.77 5.92 -4.63
C SER A 294 -1.09 5.70 -3.28
N LEU A 295 -0.31 6.69 -2.82
CA LEU A 295 0.36 6.65 -1.53
C LEU A 295 -0.67 6.54 -0.39
N TRP A 296 -1.75 7.31 -0.46
CA TRP A 296 -2.86 7.25 0.49
C TRP A 296 -3.48 5.85 0.54
N ARG A 297 -3.91 5.32 -0.62
CA ARG A 297 -4.54 4.00 -0.72
C ARG A 297 -3.61 2.89 -0.21
N LEU A 298 -2.36 2.85 -0.63
CA LEU A 298 -1.38 1.84 -0.18
C LEU A 298 -1.09 1.96 1.33
N SER A 299 -1.17 3.16 1.88
CA SER A 299 -0.98 3.36 3.32
C SER A 299 -2.19 2.95 4.16
N GLU A 300 -3.41 3.17 3.68
CA GLU A 300 -4.66 2.99 4.43
C GLU A 300 -5.41 1.68 4.11
N MET A 301 -5.12 1.01 2.99
CA MET A 301 -5.84 -0.20 2.62
C MET A 301 -5.61 -1.34 3.62
N THR A 302 -6.66 -2.05 3.98
CA THR A 302 -6.59 -3.15 4.96
C THR A 302 -5.87 -4.36 4.35
N ILE A 303 -6.29 -4.77 3.15
CA ILE A 303 -5.67 -5.85 2.38
C ILE A 303 -5.22 -5.31 1.01
N PHE A 304 -4.05 -5.71 0.53
CA PHE A 304 -3.59 -5.33 -0.82
C PHE A 304 -4.52 -5.88 -1.91
N GLN A 305 -4.66 -5.12 -2.99
CA GLN A 305 -5.45 -5.50 -4.15
C GLN A 305 -4.52 -5.89 -5.28
N TRP A 306 -4.90 -6.94 -6.01
CA TRP A 306 -4.19 -7.40 -7.20
C TRP A 306 -5.17 -7.49 -8.37
N ASP A 307 -4.78 -6.81 -9.45
CA ASP A 307 -5.18 -6.90 -10.85
C ASP A 307 -4.60 -8.09 -11.63
N PRO A 308 -5.07 -9.36 -11.59
CA PRO A 308 -4.37 -10.42 -12.31
C PRO A 308 -4.40 -10.20 -13.84
N GLN A 309 -5.39 -9.47 -14.35
CA GLN A 309 -5.52 -9.17 -15.78
C GLN A 309 -4.38 -8.30 -16.33
N LEU A 310 -3.60 -7.63 -15.46
CA LEU A 310 -2.38 -6.92 -15.85
C LEU A 310 -1.37 -7.85 -16.54
N LEU A 311 -1.39 -9.16 -16.24
CA LEU A 311 -0.52 -10.14 -16.88
C LEU A 311 -0.84 -10.35 -18.38
N ASN A 312 -2.02 -9.95 -18.87
CA ASN A 312 -2.32 -10.02 -20.31
C ASN A 312 -1.38 -9.13 -21.14
N ALA A 313 -0.87 -8.03 -20.57
CA ALA A 313 0.12 -7.20 -21.26
C ALA A 313 1.39 -7.99 -21.63
N VAL A 314 1.74 -9.01 -20.85
CA VAL A 314 2.86 -9.91 -21.17
C VAL A 314 2.51 -10.80 -22.36
N ASP A 315 1.29 -11.33 -22.42
CA ASP A 315 0.81 -12.13 -23.56
C ASP A 315 0.81 -11.30 -24.85
N ASP A 316 0.35 -10.05 -24.78
CA ASP A 316 0.34 -9.11 -25.91
C ASP A 316 1.75 -8.84 -26.43
N VAL A 317 2.73 -8.56 -25.55
CA VAL A 317 4.13 -8.35 -25.95
C VAL A 317 4.71 -9.62 -26.57
N LEU A 318 4.46 -10.80 -25.99
CA LEU A 318 4.93 -12.08 -26.55
C LEU A 318 4.31 -12.37 -27.91
N ASN A 319 3.08 -11.94 -28.18
CA ASN A 319 2.44 -12.13 -29.48
C ASN A 319 2.94 -11.15 -30.53
N ASN A 320 3.17 -9.89 -30.15
CA ASN A 320 3.55 -8.83 -31.08
C ASN A 320 5.05 -8.85 -31.42
N GLU A 321 5.91 -9.08 -30.42
CA GLU A 321 7.37 -8.91 -30.57
C GLU A 321 8.10 -10.23 -30.84
N LEU A 322 7.56 -11.38 -30.39
CA LEU A 322 8.19 -12.70 -30.59
C LEU A 322 7.53 -13.49 -31.73
N ASN A 323 8.00 -13.26 -32.97
CA ASN A 323 7.55 -13.92 -34.20
C ASN A 323 8.58 -14.96 -34.73
N LEU A 324 9.14 -15.78 -33.84
CA LEU A 324 10.20 -16.73 -34.18
C LEU A 324 9.76 -18.19 -33.91
N PRO A 325 9.70 -19.06 -34.94
CA PRO A 325 9.21 -20.43 -34.82
C PRO A 325 9.94 -21.27 -33.76
N ASN A 326 11.22 -20.97 -33.51
CA ASN A 326 12.07 -21.72 -32.57
C ASN A 326 11.62 -21.57 -31.11
N PHE A 327 10.82 -20.54 -30.78
CA PHE A 327 10.40 -20.22 -29.42
C PHE A 327 8.91 -20.48 -29.16
N GLU A 328 8.14 -20.91 -30.16
CA GLU A 328 6.69 -21.15 -30.05
C GLU A 328 6.33 -22.11 -28.90
N LYS A 329 7.15 -23.15 -28.69
CA LYS A 329 6.91 -24.11 -27.59
C LYS A 329 7.04 -23.47 -26.21
N VAL A 330 8.05 -22.62 -26.01
CA VAL A 330 8.29 -21.96 -24.70
C VAL A 330 7.27 -20.84 -24.51
N LYS A 331 7.01 -20.04 -25.55
CA LYS A 331 5.94 -19.04 -25.59
C LYS A 331 4.59 -19.63 -25.18
N GLY A 332 4.16 -20.73 -25.81
CA GLY A 332 2.89 -21.38 -25.49
C GLY A 332 2.81 -21.88 -24.04
N LYS A 333 3.93 -22.31 -23.45
CA LYS A 333 3.99 -22.67 -22.03
C LYS A 333 3.86 -21.47 -21.10
N ILE A 334 4.54 -20.36 -21.42
CA ILE A 334 4.43 -19.11 -20.66
C ILE A 334 2.98 -18.61 -20.69
N GLN A 335 2.37 -18.54 -21.88
CA GLN A 335 0.97 -18.11 -22.06
C GLN A 335 -0.01 -19.01 -21.31
N ALA A 336 0.17 -20.33 -21.37
CA ALA A 336 -0.66 -21.26 -20.61
C ALA A 336 -0.51 -21.04 -19.10
N SER A 337 0.68 -20.66 -18.64
CA SER A 337 0.97 -20.42 -17.23
C SER A 337 0.34 -19.11 -16.74
N ILE A 338 0.50 -18.02 -17.51
CA ILE A 338 -0.19 -16.75 -17.28
C ILE A 338 -1.70 -16.95 -17.13
N LYS A 339 -2.33 -17.72 -18.03
CA LYS A 339 -3.79 -18.01 -17.94
C LYS A 339 -4.18 -18.71 -16.65
N ARG A 340 -3.34 -19.64 -16.15
CA ARG A 340 -3.59 -20.32 -14.87
C ARG A 340 -3.42 -19.36 -13.69
N ILE A 341 -2.38 -18.53 -13.70
CA ILE A 341 -2.12 -17.51 -12.69
C ILE A 341 -3.29 -16.52 -12.61
N ILE A 342 -3.78 -16.04 -13.75
CA ILE A 342 -4.94 -15.13 -13.81
C ILE A 342 -6.17 -15.77 -13.15
N ALA A 343 -6.54 -16.98 -13.56
CA ALA A 343 -7.72 -17.66 -13.01
C ALA A 343 -7.60 -17.89 -11.49
N ARG A 344 -6.41 -18.24 -11.00
CA ARG A 344 -6.15 -18.41 -9.56
C ARG A 344 -6.10 -17.09 -8.81
N GLY A 345 -5.61 -16.02 -9.43
CA GLY A 345 -5.64 -14.67 -8.86
C GLY A 345 -7.06 -14.15 -8.67
N GLU A 346 -7.96 -14.43 -9.61
CA GLU A 346 -9.39 -14.10 -9.48
C GLU A 346 -10.06 -14.88 -8.34
N GLU A 347 -9.72 -16.17 -8.20
CA GLU A 347 -10.15 -16.99 -7.07
C GLU A 347 -9.63 -16.43 -5.74
N LEU A 348 -8.35 -16.06 -5.67
CA LEU A 348 -7.74 -15.41 -4.52
C LEU A 348 -8.46 -14.11 -4.14
N ASN A 349 -8.79 -13.26 -5.11
CA ASN A 349 -9.55 -12.04 -4.87
C ASN A 349 -10.92 -12.33 -4.24
N THR A 350 -11.61 -13.38 -4.71
CA THR A 350 -12.87 -13.84 -4.12
C THR A 350 -12.69 -14.30 -2.67
N GLN A 351 -11.58 -14.98 -2.35
CA GLN A 351 -11.27 -15.37 -0.97
C GLN A 351 -10.96 -14.16 -0.08
N ILE A 352 -10.25 -13.17 -0.59
CA ILE A 352 -9.93 -11.92 0.12
C ILE A 352 -11.21 -11.20 0.54
N GLU A 353 -12.24 -11.16 -0.32
CA GLU A 353 -13.53 -10.56 -0.01
C GLU A 353 -14.26 -11.26 1.17
N GLN A 354 -14.03 -12.56 1.35
CA GLN A 354 -14.64 -13.36 2.41
C GLN A 354 -13.89 -13.30 3.73
N ILE A 355 -12.70 -12.71 3.78
CA ILE A 355 -11.91 -12.61 5.02
C ILE A 355 -12.64 -11.77 6.06
N ASP A 356 -12.80 -12.33 7.26
CA ASP A 356 -13.23 -11.58 8.43
C ASP A 356 -12.16 -10.56 8.83
N ARG A 357 -12.34 -9.31 8.36
CA ARG A 357 -11.42 -8.19 8.60
C ARG A 357 -11.30 -7.80 10.07
N LEU A 358 -12.23 -8.24 10.93
CA LEU A 358 -12.13 -8.03 12.39
C LEU A 358 -11.02 -8.87 13.02
N LYS A 359 -10.63 -9.98 12.36
CA LYS A 359 -9.50 -10.81 12.79
C LYS A 359 -8.21 -10.25 12.19
N SER A 360 -7.57 -9.35 12.94
CA SER A 360 -6.32 -8.70 12.52
C SER A 360 -5.21 -9.67 12.11
N LEU A 361 -5.17 -10.87 12.68
CA LEU A 361 -4.21 -11.91 12.31
C LEU A 361 -4.44 -12.42 10.88
N ASN A 362 -5.70 -12.67 10.48
CA ASN A 362 -6.02 -13.18 9.14
C ASN A 362 -5.68 -12.13 8.08
N VAL A 363 -6.01 -10.87 8.33
CA VAL A 363 -5.61 -9.73 7.48
C VAL A 363 -4.10 -9.68 7.32
N ARG A 364 -3.35 -9.80 8.42
CA ARG A 364 -1.89 -9.77 8.40
C ARG A 364 -1.30 -10.94 7.62
N MET A 365 -1.79 -12.16 7.85
CA MET A 365 -1.36 -13.35 7.12
C MET A 365 -1.62 -13.22 5.62
N MET A 366 -2.78 -12.69 5.23
CA MET A 366 -3.11 -12.44 3.83
C MET A 366 -2.18 -11.38 3.22
N ASN A 367 -1.89 -10.28 3.91
CA ASN A 367 -0.94 -9.28 3.41
C ASN A 367 0.49 -9.79 3.29
N ASP A 368 0.95 -10.61 4.24
CA ASP A 368 2.27 -11.23 4.15
C ASP A 368 2.32 -12.26 3.00
N TYR A 369 1.25 -13.02 2.77
CA TYR A 369 1.11 -13.90 1.60
C TYR A 369 1.13 -13.13 0.28
N LEU A 370 0.34 -12.05 0.15
CA LEU A 370 0.32 -11.20 -1.05
C LEU A 370 1.68 -10.57 -1.32
N LYS A 371 2.39 -10.17 -0.26
CA LYS A 371 3.78 -9.71 -0.38
C LYS A 371 4.66 -10.80 -0.98
N ASP A 372 4.62 -12.03 -0.47
CA ASP A 372 5.44 -13.13 -0.98
C ASP A 372 5.09 -13.50 -2.43
N LEU A 373 3.80 -13.46 -2.79
CA LEU A 373 3.32 -13.62 -4.16
C LEU A 373 3.88 -12.55 -5.11
N GLU A 374 3.86 -11.28 -4.69
CA GLU A 374 4.44 -10.16 -5.45
C GLU A 374 5.94 -10.33 -5.66
N TYR A 375 6.68 -10.81 -4.65
CA TYR A 375 8.10 -11.15 -4.80
C TYR A 375 8.33 -12.26 -5.83
N ALA A 376 7.46 -13.26 -5.86
CA ALA A 376 7.54 -14.34 -6.85
C ALA A 376 7.21 -13.85 -8.27
N LEU A 377 6.25 -12.95 -8.43
CA LEU A 377 5.90 -12.30 -9.70
C LEU A 377 7.04 -11.42 -10.24
N LEU A 378 7.71 -10.66 -9.36
CA LEU A 378 8.91 -9.89 -9.73
C LEU A 378 10.08 -10.78 -10.13
N CYS A 379 10.29 -11.89 -9.42
CA CYS A 379 11.34 -12.86 -9.68
C CYS A 379 12.72 -12.24 -9.96
N PRO A 380 13.32 -11.53 -8.98
CA PRO A 380 14.58 -10.83 -9.16
C PRO A 380 15.75 -11.78 -9.46
N ASP A 381 16.68 -11.33 -10.28
CA ASP A 381 17.99 -11.97 -10.46
C ASP A 381 19.02 -11.52 -9.40
N LYS A 382 20.30 -11.87 -9.60
CA LYS A 382 21.38 -11.51 -8.66
C LYS A 382 21.66 -10.01 -8.60
N ASN A 383 21.29 -9.28 -9.64
CA ASN A 383 21.43 -7.83 -9.77
C ASN A 383 20.10 -7.11 -9.50
N PHE A 384 19.10 -7.83 -8.98
CA PHE A 384 17.74 -7.34 -8.71
C PHE A 384 16.93 -6.92 -9.94
N HIS A 385 17.36 -7.30 -11.16
CA HIS A 385 16.52 -7.16 -12.34
C HIS A 385 15.40 -8.21 -12.33
N SER A 386 14.20 -7.78 -12.65
CA SER A 386 13.04 -8.66 -12.77
C SER A 386 13.19 -9.57 -14.00
N LYS A 387 13.16 -10.89 -13.81
CA LYS A 387 13.18 -11.87 -14.90
C LYS A 387 11.86 -11.95 -15.67
N THR A 388 10.81 -11.32 -15.16
CA THR A 388 9.50 -11.18 -15.80
C THR A 388 9.33 -9.80 -16.47
N ASP A 389 10.41 -9.03 -16.60
CA ASP A 389 10.35 -7.71 -17.24
C ASP A 389 10.30 -7.83 -18.77
N VAL A 390 9.16 -7.48 -19.35
CA VAL A 390 8.97 -7.53 -20.81
C VAL A 390 9.72 -6.42 -21.55
N ALA A 391 10.05 -5.30 -20.90
CA ALA A 391 10.83 -4.24 -21.55
C ALA A 391 12.27 -4.68 -21.79
N ILE A 392 12.87 -5.36 -20.82
CA ILE A 392 14.21 -5.96 -20.95
C ILE A 392 14.19 -7.01 -22.07
N PHE A 393 13.13 -7.83 -22.13
CA PHE A 393 12.96 -8.81 -23.20
C PHE A 393 12.94 -8.16 -24.58
N VAL A 394 12.17 -7.09 -24.78
CA VAL A 394 12.10 -6.36 -26.05
C VAL A 394 13.47 -5.76 -26.42
N GLN A 395 14.22 -5.22 -25.45
CA GLN A 395 15.58 -4.75 -25.68
C GLN A 395 16.53 -5.87 -26.11
N LEU A 396 16.41 -7.06 -25.52
CA LEU A 396 17.21 -8.23 -25.91
C LEU A 396 16.89 -8.69 -27.34
N LEU A 397 15.61 -8.65 -27.74
CA LEU A 397 15.20 -8.96 -29.12
C LEU A 397 15.84 -8.00 -30.12
N GLN A 398 15.87 -6.69 -29.82
CA GLN A 398 16.47 -5.68 -30.70
C GLN A 398 17.99 -5.88 -30.87
N ASN A 399 18.66 -6.45 -29.87
CA ASN A 399 20.11 -6.72 -29.89
C ASN A 399 20.49 -8.04 -30.61
N ASN A 400 19.51 -8.84 -31.09
CA ASN A 400 19.69 -10.05 -31.92
C ASN A 400 20.57 -11.18 -31.34
N ASN A 401 20.63 -11.33 -30.01
CA ASN A 401 21.34 -12.44 -29.37
C ASN A 401 20.40 -13.63 -29.05
N ASN A 402 20.32 -14.61 -29.97
CA ASN A 402 19.42 -15.76 -29.84
C ASN A 402 19.62 -16.64 -28.59
N ILE A 403 20.84 -16.73 -28.05
CA ILE A 403 21.13 -17.51 -26.83
C ILE A 403 20.52 -16.82 -25.61
N ASP A 404 20.70 -15.49 -25.52
CA ASP A 404 20.21 -14.67 -24.41
C ASP A 404 18.67 -14.67 -24.35
N ILE A 405 18.00 -14.70 -25.51
CA ILE A 405 16.53 -14.77 -25.63
C ILE A 405 15.97 -16.09 -25.05
N ASN A 406 16.60 -17.22 -25.40
CA ASN A 406 16.13 -18.53 -24.95
C ASN A 406 16.25 -18.67 -23.42
N ASP A 407 17.41 -18.31 -22.89
CA ASP A 407 17.66 -18.35 -21.45
C ASP A 407 16.72 -17.40 -20.69
N TYR A 408 16.41 -16.24 -21.26
CA TYR A 408 15.44 -15.31 -20.69
C TYR A 408 14.04 -15.92 -20.60
N LEU A 409 13.53 -16.50 -21.69
CA LEU A 409 12.20 -17.11 -21.73
C LEU A 409 12.08 -18.33 -20.79
N TYR A 410 13.14 -19.15 -20.67
CA TYR A 410 13.14 -20.26 -19.71
C TYR A 410 13.14 -19.78 -18.26
N ASN A 411 13.91 -18.71 -17.96
CA ASN A 411 13.90 -18.10 -16.64
C ASN A 411 12.53 -17.50 -16.30
N MET A 412 11.91 -16.79 -17.24
CA MET A 412 10.56 -16.24 -17.09
C MET A 412 9.52 -17.34 -16.85
N LEU A 413 9.55 -18.42 -17.64
CA LEU A 413 8.67 -19.57 -17.44
C LEU A 413 8.81 -20.15 -16.03
N LYS A 414 10.05 -20.36 -15.56
CA LYS A 414 10.30 -20.87 -14.22
C LYS A 414 9.76 -19.95 -13.12
N CYS A 415 9.84 -18.63 -13.32
CA CYS A 415 9.26 -17.66 -12.39
C CYS A 415 7.74 -17.82 -12.31
N TYR A 416 7.05 -17.95 -13.45
CA TYR A 416 5.61 -18.18 -13.47
C TYR A 416 5.21 -19.54 -12.88
N GLU A 417 5.98 -20.60 -13.13
CA GLU A 417 5.76 -21.91 -12.50
C GLU A 417 5.85 -21.83 -10.96
N ASN A 418 6.80 -21.05 -10.41
CA ASN A 418 6.89 -20.83 -8.97
C ASN A 418 5.68 -20.03 -8.42
N VAL A 419 5.20 -19.05 -9.17
CA VAL A 419 4.00 -18.28 -8.80
C VAL A 419 2.77 -19.18 -8.75
N GLU A 420 2.64 -20.11 -9.71
CA GLU A 420 1.57 -21.11 -9.69
C GLU A 420 1.65 -22.02 -8.46
N GLU A 421 2.85 -22.46 -8.06
CA GLU A 421 3.05 -23.27 -6.86
C GLU A 421 2.56 -22.53 -5.61
N ILE A 422 2.96 -21.27 -5.43
CA ILE A 422 2.52 -20.43 -4.30
C ILE A 422 0.99 -20.26 -4.29
N LEU A 423 0.39 -20.01 -5.46
CA LEU A 423 -1.06 -19.87 -5.59
C LEU A 423 -1.81 -21.17 -5.28
N ASN A 424 -1.25 -22.32 -5.65
CA ASN A 424 -1.87 -23.62 -5.37
C ASN A 424 -1.81 -23.97 -3.88
N ASP A 425 -0.69 -23.71 -3.21
CA ASP A 425 -0.49 -23.99 -1.78
C ASP A 425 -1.49 -23.26 -0.88
N MET A 426 -2.05 -22.13 -1.33
CA MET A 426 -3.11 -21.42 -0.61
C MET A 426 -4.51 -22.03 -0.81
N THR A 427 -4.75 -22.66 -1.96
CA THR A 427 -6.06 -23.22 -2.34
C THR A 427 -6.30 -24.64 -1.81
N THR A 428 -5.26 -25.30 -1.28
CA THR A 428 -5.31 -26.62 -0.64
C THR A 428 -5.30 -26.51 0.87
#